data_AF-A0A2D6B260-F1
#
_entry.id   AF-A0A2D6B260-F1
#
_cell.length_a   1.000
_cell.length_b   1.000
_cell.length_c   1.000
_cell.angle_alpha   90.00
_cell.angle_beta   90.00
_cell.angle_gamma   90.00
#
_symmetry.space_group_name_H-M   'P 1'
#
loop_
_entity.id
_entity.type
_entity.pdbx_description
1 polymer ?
#
loop_
_entity_poly.entity_id
_entity_poly.type
_entity_poly.pdbx_seq_one_letter_code
_entity_poly.pdbx_strand_id
1 'polypeptide(L)'
;MMWCRGGDQTLFITRSLFDKLQGFDEYYCVMEDFDLLRRAKEIAKYHIIQKEVVVSARKYTDNGYLKVQLANLNAFRMFNRGEDPQKIRSYYKLALGLKDY
;
A
#
# COMPACT_ATOMS: atom_id res chain seq x y z
N MET A 1 3.52 13.02 4.95
CA MET A 1 3.32 12.62 3.54
C MET A 1 3.19 11.10 3.42
N MET A 2 2.02 10.61 2.98
CA MET A 2 1.64 9.18 2.91
C MET A 2 1.64 8.64 1.46
N TRP A 3 1.62 9.55 0.48
CA TRP A 3 1.58 9.33 -0.97
C TRP A 3 2.80 8.62 -1.62
N CYS A 4 3.91 8.44 -0.91
CA CYS A 4 5.15 7.84 -1.43
C CYS A 4 5.53 6.56 -0.68
N ARG A 5 4.59 5.95 0.06
CA ARG A 5 4.91 4.93 1.08
C ARG A 5 4.16 3.61 0.93
N GLY A 6 3.57 3.34 -0.22
CA GLY A 6 2.84 2.09 -0.47
C GLY A 6 3.63 1.11 -1.31
N GLY A 7 3.55 -0.17 -0.94
CA GLY A 7 3.96 -1.35 -1.71
C GLY A 7 5.46 -1.53 -1.97
N ASP A 8 6.12 -0.48 -2.47
CA ASP A 8 7.54 -0.48 -2.85
C ASP A 8 8.45 -0.02 -1.69
N GLN A 9 7.87 0.32 -0.54
CA GLN A 9 8.60 0.58 0.71
C GLN A 9 8.31 -0.52 1.72
N THR A 10 9.37 -1.09 2.30
CA THR A 10 9.23 -2.10 3.36
C THR A 10 8.68 -1.46 4.64
N LEU A 11 7.68 -2.09 5.24
CA LEU A 11 7.15 -1.75 6.56
C LEU A 11 7.81 -2.65 7.62
N PHE A 12 8.43 -2.03 8.63
CA PHE A 12 8.85 -2.73 9.83
C PHE A 12 8.04 -2.23 11.02
N ILE A 13 7.45 -3.16 11.77
CA ILE A 13 6.62 -2.87 12.95
C ILE A 13 6.94 -3.88 14.05
N THR A 14 7.03 -3.42 15.29
CA THR A 14 7.22 -4.33 16.43
C THR A 14 5.94 -5.11 16.68
N ARG A 15 6.06 -6.36 17.15
CA ARG A 15 4.91 -7.19 17.53
C ARG A 15 3.97 -6.47 18.49
N SER A 16 4.52 -5.85 19.52
CA SER A 16 3.74 -5.11 20.52
C SER A 16 2.90 -3.97 19.92
N LEU A 17 3.43 -3.25 18.92
CA LEU A 17 2.69 -2.18 18.26
C LEU A 17 1.65 -2.75 17.29
N PHE A 18 1.97 -3.83 16.58
CA PHE A 18 1.03 -4.52 15.70
C PHE A 18 -0.18 -5.06 16.47
N ASP A 19 0.05 -5.71 17.61
CA ASP A 19 -1.01 -6.24 18.47
C ASP A 19 -1.85 -5.10 19.08
N LYS A 20 -1.22 -3.98 19.48
CA LYS A 20 -1.93 -2.78 19.95
C LYS A 20 -2.80 -2.15 18.87
N LEU A 21 -2.39 -2.28 17.61
CA LEU A 21 -3.14 -1.84 16.45
C LEU A 21 -4.21 -2.87 16.02
N GLN A 22 -4.37 -3.99 16.73
CA GLN A 22 -5.31 -5.07 16.34
C GLN A 22 -5.02 -5.67 14.96
N GLY A 23 -3.76 -5.60 14.51
CA GLY A 23 -3.33 -6.20 13.25
C GLY A 23 -3.85 -5.52 11.98
N PHE A 24 -3.92 -6.30 10.90
CA PHE A 24 -4.51 -5.88 9.62
C PHE A 24 -6.02 -6.01 9.66
N ASP A 25 -6.70 -5.10 8.99
CA ASP A 25 -8.14 -5.13 8.84
C ASP A 25 -8.52 -5.91 7.57
N GLU A 26 -9.19 -7.05 7.76
CA GLU A 26 -9.60 -7.98 6.68
C GLU A 26 -10.62 -7.38 5.71
N TYR A 27 -11.24 -6.24 6.06
CA TYR A 27 -12.06 -5.47 5.12
C TYR A 27 -11.26 -5.02 3.89
N TYR A 28 -9.97 -4.68 4.09
CA TYR A 28 -9.11 -4.20 3.02
C TYR A 28 -8.46 -5.37 2.27
N CYS A 29 -9.06 -5.76 1.14
CA CYS A 29 -8.42 -6.71 0.22
C CYS A 29 -7.21 -6.13 -0.53
N VAL A 30 -7.07 -4.81 -0.52
CA VAL A 30 -5.93 -4.02 -0.99
C VAL A 30 -5.83 -2.77 -0.11
N MET A 31 -4.62 -2.22 0.03
CA MET A 31 -4.34 -1.01 0.83
C MET A 31 -4.44 -1.22 2.36
N GLU A 32 -4.37 -2.47 2.81
CA GLU A 32 -4.37 -2.85 4.22
C GLU A 32 -3.15 -2.30 4.98
N ASP A 33 -2.01 -2.19 4.29
CA ASP A 33 -0.78 -1.57 4.79
C ASP A 33 -0.94 -0.07 5.03
N PHE A 34 -1.65 0.63 4.14
CA PHE A 34 -1.99 2.04 4.30
C PHE A 34 -2.94 2.29 5.47
N ASP A 35 -3.93 1.42 5.68
CA ASP A 35 -4.79 1.50 6.85
C ASP A 35 -4.01 1.29 8.14
N LEU A 36 -3.17 0.26 8.21
CA LEU A 36 -2.29 0.02 9.36
C LEU A 36 -1.38 1.23 9.65
N LEU A 37 -0.78 1.82 8.60
CA LEU A 37 0.03 3.03 8.72
C LEU A 37 -0.76 4.25 9.18
N ARG A 38 -2.01 4.40 8.72
CA ARG A 38 -2.91 5.48 9.15
C ARG A 38 -3.20 5.36 10.64
N ARG A 39 -3.57 4.17 11.13
CA ARG A 39 -3.81 3.91 12.56
C ARG A 39 -2.54 4.05 13.40
N ALA A 40 -1.40 3.56 12.91
CA ALA A 40 -0.11 3.67 13.60
C ALA A 40 0.32 5.12 13.83
N LYS A 41 0.05 6.03 12.89
CA LYS A 41 0.44 7.45 12.99
C LYS A 41 -0.22 8.19 14.15
N GLU A 42 -1.40 7.76 14.58
CA GLU A 42 -2.11 8.37 15.70
C GLU A 42 -1.45 8.03 17.05
N ILE A 43 -0.70 6.93 17.14
CA ILE A 43 -0.19 6.40 18.42
C ILE A 43 1.32 6.16 18.48
N ALA A 44 2.04 6.28 17.36
CA ALA A 44 3.47 5.98 17.28
C ALA A 44 4.23 7.00 16.41
N LYS A 45 5.51 7.21 16.75
CA LYS A 45 6.41 8.02 15.94
C LYS A 45 6.98 7.19 14.80
N TYR A 46 6.99 7.76 13.61
CA TYR A 46 7.51 7.12 12.41
C TYR A 46 9.02 7.36 12.27
N HIS A 47 9.78 6.32 11.90
CA HIS A 47 11.21 6.39 11.64
C HIS A 47 11.56 5.80 10.28
N ILE A 48 12.47 6.45 9.54
CA ILE A 48 12.96 5.97 8.24
C ILE A 48 14.31 5.32 8.45
N ILE A 49 14.38 4.02 8.19
CA ILE A 49 15.64 3.28 8.18
C ILE A 49 16.35 3.59 6.85
N GLN A 50 17.54 4.20 6.92
CA GLN A 50 18.36 4.53 5.76
C GLN A 50 19.10 3.28 5.24
N LYS A 51 18.34 2.29 4.75
CA LYS A 51 18.87 1.06 4.15
C LYS A 51 18.13 0.75 2.87
N GLU A 52 18.87 0.21 1.90
CA GLU A 52 18.32 -0.25 0.64
C GLU A 52 17.60 -1.59 0.82
N VAL A 53 16.54 -1.78 0.06
CA VAL A 53 15.75 -3.01 0.01
C VAL A 53 15.59 -3.44 -1.44
N VAL A 54 15.76 -4.73 -1.70
CA VAL A 54 15.54 -5.30 -3.02
C VAL A 54 14.05 -5.60 -3.17
N VAL A 55 13.40 -4.95 -4.12
CA VAL A 55 11.98 -5.16 -4.43
C VAL A 55 11.82 -5.89 -5.76
N SER A 56 10.72 -6.62 -5.90
CA SER A 56 10.42 -7.39 -7.11
C SER A 56 10.02 -6.47 -8.27
N ALA A 57 10.78 -6.49 -9.36
CA ALA A 57 10.47 -5.74 -10.58
C ALA A 57 9.32 -6.32 -11.43
N ARG A 58 8.69 -7.44 -11.01
CA ARG A 58 7.64 -8.15 -11.77
C ARG A 58 6.47 -7.27 -12.21
N LYS A 59 6.11 -6.22 -11.45
CA LYS A 59 5.04 -5.29 -11.84
C LYS A 59 5.42 -4.43 -13.06
N TYR A 60 6.71 -4.25 -13.30
CA TYR A 60 7.28 -3.41 -14.35
C TYR A 60 7.70 -4.19 -15.60
N THR A 61 7.60 -5.52 -15.61
CA THR A 61 7.97 -6.33 -16.80
C THR A 61 7.00 -6.07 -17.97
N ASP A 62 5.71 -5.95 -17.66
CA ASP A 62 4.65 -5.79 -18.67
C ASP A 62 4.02 -4.39 -18.66
N ASN A 63 4.41 -3.52 -17.72
CA ASN A 63 3.88 -2.17 -17.59
C ASN A 63 5.01 -1.14 -17.43
N GLY A 64 4.98 -0.08 -18.24
CA GLY A 64 5.94 1.02 -18.11
C GLY A 64 5.83 1.74 -16.75
N TYR A 65 6.95 2.24 -16.24
CA TYR A 65 7.04 2.94 -14.95
C TYR A 65 5.95 3.99 -14.75
N LEU A 66 5.73 4.85 -15.75
CA LEU A 66 4.73 5.92 -15.67
C LEU A 66 3.32 5.38 -15.43
N LYS A 67 2.96 4.28 -16.11
CA LYS A 67 1.64 3.64 -15.99
C LYS A 67 1.43 3.08 -14.58
N VAL A 68 2.46 2.42 -14.02
CA VAL A 68 2.44 1.89 -12.65
C VAL A 68 2.28 3.02 -11.63
N GLN A 69 3.04 4.11 -11.78
CA GLN A 69 2.95 5.26 -10.87
C GLN A 69 1.58 5.95 -10.91
N LEU A 70 0.97 6.06 -12.10
CA LEU A 70 -0.39 6.61 -12.25
C LEU A 70 -1.44 5.70 -11.60
N ALA A 71 -1.33 4.37 -11.78
CA ALA A 71 -2.23 3.42 -11.13
C ALA A 71 -2.11 3.48 -9.59
N ASN A 72 -0.88 3.55 -9.06
CA ASN A 72 -0.61 3.73 -7.63
C ASN A 72 -1.24 5.02 -7.09
N LEU A 73 -1.03 6.14 -7.78
CA LEU A 73 -1.59 7.43 -7.37
C LEU A 73 -3.11 7.42 -7.33
N ASN A 74 -3.75 6.80 -8.32
CA ASN A 74 -5.21 6.73 -8.37
C ASN A 74 -5.77 5.78 -7.31
N ALA A 75 -5.18 4.61 -7.10
CA ALA A 75 -5.57 3.71 -6.02
C ALA A 75 -5.45 4.38 -4.64
N PHE A 76 -4.36 5.13 -4.41
CA PHE A 76 -4.18 5.92 -3.19
C PHE A 76 -5.26 7.00 -3.04
N ARG A 77 -5.65 7.67 -4.14
CA ARG A 77 -6.75 8.66 -4.12
C ARG A 77 -8.10 8.02 -3.81
N MET A 78 -8.40 6.85 -4.36
CA MET A 78 -9.63 6.12 -4.06
C MET A 78 -9.67 5.70 -2.59
N PHE A 79 -8.56 5.17 -2.06
CA PHE A 79 -8.42 4.85 -0.64
C PHE A 79 -8.65 6.07 0.26
N ASN A 80 -8.03 7.22 -0.05
CA ASN A 80 -8.22 8.44 0.72
C ASN A 80 -9.65 8.99 0.68
N ARG A 81 -10.44 8.65 -0.35
CA ARG A 81 -11.88 9.00 -0.42
C ARG A 81 -12.77 8.01 0.36
N GLY A 82 -12.20 6.94 0.91
CA GLY A 82 -12.95 5.89 1.58
C GLY A 82 -13.71 4.98 0.62
N GLU A 83 -13.23 4.84 -0.63
CA GLU A 83 -13.85 3.92 -1.57
C GLU A 83 -13.70 2.46 -1.14
N ASP A 84 -14.67 1.65 -1.56
CA ASP A 84 -14.71 0.21 -1.30
C ASP A 84 -13.42 -0.48 -1.81
N PRO A 85 -12.70 -1.25 -0.97
CA PRO A 85 -11.46 -1.91 -1.36
C PRO A 85 -11.58 -2.81 -2.59
N GLN A 86 -12.73 -3.46 -2.82
CA GLN A 86 -12.94 -4.29 -4.01
C GLN A 86 -12.99 -3.44 -5.29
N LYS A 87 -13.51 -2.20 -5.21
CA LYS A 87 -13.46 -1.26 -6.35
C LYS A 87 -12.03 -0.83 -6.64
N ILE A 88 -11.25 -0.56 -5.60
CA ILE A 88 -9.81 -0.21 -5.73
C ILE A 88 -9.06 -1.38 -6.38
N ARG A 89 -9.28 -2.62 -5.92
CA ARG A 89 -8.69 -3.83 -6.50
C ARG A 89 -9.07 -4.01 -7.97
N SER A 90 -10.35 -3.83 -8.30
CA SER A 90 -10.86 -3.97 -9.67
C SER A 90 -10.26 -2.91 -10.60
N TYR A 91 -10.20 -1.65 -10.16
CA TYR A 91 -9.51 -0.58 -10.86
C TYR A 91 -8.04 -0.94 -11.10
N TYR A 92 -7.35 -1.41 -10.07
CA TYR A 92 -5.93 -1.68 -10.13
C TYR A 92 -5.59 -2.85 -11.08
N LYS A 93 -6.40 -3.91 -11.08
CA LYS A 93 -6.33 -5.02 -12.04
C LYS A 93 -6.48 -4.53 -13.48
N LEU A 94 -7.51 -3.73 -13.75
CA LEU A 94 -7.78 -3.19 -15.08
C LEU A 94 -6.66 -2.24 -15.54
N ALA A 95 -6.21 -1.36 -14.65
CA ALA A 95 -5.18 -0.38 -14.96
C ALA A 95 -3.85 -1.06 -15.33
N LEU A 96 -3.49 -2.17 -14.69
CA LEU A 96 -2.20 -2.85 -14.89
C LEU A 96 -2.27 -4.17 -15.66
N GLY A 97 -3.45 -4.60 -16.11
CA GLY A 97 -3.63 -5.86 -16.83
C GLY A 97 -3.23 -7.10 -16.01
N LEU A 98 -3.37 -7.04 -14.69
CA LEU A 98 -2.92 -8.11 -13.79
C LEU A 98 -3.95 -9.25 -13.80
N LYS A 99 -3.49 -10.47 -14.15
CA LYS A 99 -4.32 -11.68 -14.11
C LYS A 99 -4.65 -12.09 -12.67
N ASP A 100 -3.67 -11.97 -11.78
CA ASP A 100 -3.80 -12.28 -10.36
C ASP A 100 -3.44 -11.04 -9.52
N TYR A 101 -4.45 -10.51 -8.82
CA TYR A 101 -4.35 -9.44 -7.83
C TYR A 101 -5.54 -9.56 -6.87
#